data_AF-A0A1A9GBG2-F1
#
_entry.id   AF-A0A1A9GBG2-F1
#
_cell.length_a   1.000
_cell.length_b   1.000
_cell.length_c   1.000
_cell.angle_alpha   90.00
_cell.angle_beta   90.00
_cell.angle_gamma   90.00
#
_symmetry.space_group_name_H-M   'P 1'
#
loop_
_entity.id
_entity.type
_entity.pdbx_description
1 polymer ?
#
loop_
_entity_poly.entity_id
_entity_poly.type
_entity_poly.pdbx_seq_one_letter_code
_entity_poly.pdbx_strand_id
1 'polypeptide(L)'
;MALLSTTGALDDSPSDDLSRRSQQVPILANQTETEMQQHPYVGMWITADGHIRQELLPNGRYDEARGNRQSAYQGRYEVSGNRIDYWDDTGFTADGEFVDADTLHHGGMVFFRQK
;
A
#
# COMPACT_ATOMS: atom_id res chain seq x y z
N MET A 1 -44.46 1.60 -62.07
CA MET A 1 -44.43 2.92 -62.74
C MET A 1 -43.74 3.91 -61.80
N ALA A 2 -42.97 4.85 -62.37
CA ALA A 2 -42.04 5.81 -61.75
C ALA A 2 -40.70 5.17 -61.28
N LEU A 3 -39.57 5.21 -62.01
CA LEU A 3 -38.72 6.29 -62.59
C LEU A 3 -37.63 6.80 -61.61
N LEU A 4 -36.35 6.57 -62.02
CA LEU A 4 -35.19 7.50 -62.07
C LEU A 4 -34.78 8.24 -60.77
N SER A 5 -33.52 8.44 -60.36
CA SER A 5 -32.18 8.33 -60.95
C SER A 5 -31.13 8.68 -59.86
N THR A 6 -29.93 8.12 -60.03
CA THR A 6 -28.59 8.74 -59.87
C THR A 6 -28.04 9.26 -58.52
N THR A 7 -26.70 9.20 -58.45
CA THR A 7 -25.73 9.77 -57.49
C THR A 7 -25.50 8.92 -56.24
N GLY A 8 -24.29 8.59 -55.79
CA GLY A 8 -22.92 8.92 -56.16
C GLY A 8 -22.00 8.33 -55.07
N ALA A 9 -20.74 8.07 -55.41
CA ALA A 9 -19.54 7.75 -54.60
C ALA A 9 -19.68 7.65 -53.06
N LEU A 10 -18.93 6.78 -52.35
CA LEU A 10 -17.52 6.98 -52.00
C LEU A 10 -16.97 5.72 -51.30
N ASP A 11 -15.66 5.61 -51.40
CA ASP A 11 -14.71 4.60 -50.94
C ASP A 11 -14.55 4.47 -49.41
N ASP A 12 -13.89 3.37 -49.01
CA ASP A 12 -13.24 3.06 -47.72
C ASP A 12 -14.05 2.32 -46.61
N SER A 13 -13.76 1.03 -46.45
CA SER A 13 -13.94 0.23 -45.21
C SER A 13 -12.67 0.38 -44.35
N PRO A 14 -12.57 -0.02 -43.04
CA PRO A 14 -13.43 -0.94 -42.28
C PRO A 14 -13.63 -0.63 -40.76
N SER A 15 -14.49 -1.44 -40.13
CA SER A 15 -14.45 -2.00 -38.77
C SER A 15 -14.20 -1.15 -37.49
N ASP A 16 -15.13 -1.40 -36.55
CA ASP A 16 -14.94 -1.64 -35.12
C ASP A 16 -15.08 -0.51 -34.08
N ASP A 17 -16.09 -0.75 -33.24
CA ASP A 17 -16.15 -0.54 -31.80
C ASP A 17 -15.86 0.85 -31.20
N LEU A 18 -16.94 1.55 -30.86
CA LEU A 18 -16.95 2.53 -29.77
C LEU A 18 -18.10 2.26 -28.80
N SER A 19 -18.08 1.08 -28.17
CA SER A 19 -18.71 0.89 -26.87
C SER A 19 -17.79 1.44 -25.76
N ARG A 20 -17.58 2.77 -25.76
CA ARG A 20 -16.79 3.48 -24.73
C ARG A 20 -17.55 4.66 -24.15
N ARG A 21 -18.61 4.36 -23.40
CA ARG A 21 -19.21 5.29 -22.42
C ARG A 21 -19.54 4.53 -21.15
N SER A 22 -18.55 4.41 -20.26
CA SER A 22 -18.81 4.38 -18.83
C SER A 22 -17.84 5.36 -18.18
N GLN A 23 -18.41 6.51 -17.85
CA GLN A 23 -17.76 7.61 -17.17
C GLN A 23 -17.49 7.18 -15.72
N GLN A 24 -16.22 7.20 -15.35
CA GLN A 24 -15.68 7.86 -14.17
C GLN A 24 -16.62 7.92 -12.94
N VAL A 25 -16.41 6.99 -12.00
CA VAL A 25 -16.65 7.26 -10.57
C VAL A 25 -15.36 7.87 -9.99
N PRO A 26 -15.43 9.02 -9.30
CA PRO A 26 -14.24 9.72 -8.83
C PRO A 26 -13.56 8.96 -7.67
N ILE A 27 -12.40 8.40 -8.02
CA ILE A 27 -11.17 8.19 -7.26
C ILE A 27 -11.15 8.86 -5.86
N LEU A 28 -11.44 8.08 -4.82
CA LEU A 28 -10.97 8.33 -3.45
C LEU A 28 -10.22 7.10 -2.90
N ALA A 29 -9.55 6.35 -3.79
CA ALA A 29 -8.80 5.15 -3.44
C ALA A 29 -7.29 5.24 -3.73
N ASN A 30 -6.80 6.36 -4.27
CA ASN A 30 -5.41 6.48 -4.74
C ASN A 30 -4.50 7.33 -3.85
N GLN A 31 -4.93 7.74 -2.66
CA GLN A 31 -4.06 8.51 -1.77
C GLN A 31 -3.20 7.62 -0.85
N THR A 32 -3.59 6.38 -0.57
CA THR A 32 -2.81 5.48 0.29
C THR A 32 -1.70 4.70 -0.44
N GLU A 33 -1.76 4.55 -1.76
CA GLU A 33 -0.73 3.80 -2.51
C GLU A 33 0.56 4.58 -2.79
N THR A 34 0.52 5.92 -2.74
CA THR A 34 1.68 6.76 -3.11
C THR A 34 2.45 7.32 -1.90
N GLU A 35 1.88 7.27 -0.69
CA GLU A 35 2.58 7.67 0.56
C GLU A 35 3.35 6.53 1.22
N MET A 36 3.14 5.28 0.78
CA MET A 36 4.01 4.16 1.16
C MET A 36 5.45 4.32 0.61
N GLN A 37 5.67 5.29 -0.30
CA GLN A 37 6.99 5.69 -0.73
C GLN A 37 7.74 6.48 0.37
N GLN A 38 8.65 5.79 1.06
CA GLN A 38 9.83 6.36 1.72
C GLN A 38 9.56 7.20 2.99
N HIS A 39 8.82 6.67 3.97
CA HIS A 39 8.87 7.24 5.32
C HIS A 39 10.24 6.97 5.97
N PRO A 40 10.76 7.88 6.82
CA PRO A 40 12.10 7.73 7.40
C PRO A 40 12.21 6.52 8.32
N TYR A 41 11.10 5.91 8.75
CA TYR A 41 11.07 4.83 9.75
C TYR A 41 11.42 3.42 9.22
N VAL A 42 11.69 3.27 7.91
CA VAL A 42 12.15 1.99 7.34
C VAL A 42 13.45 1.54 8.02
N GLY A 43 13.54 0.26 8.37
CA GLY A 43 14.70 -0.33 9.03
C GLY A 43 14.32 -1.26 10.18
N MET A 44 15.32 -1.67 10.95
CA MET A 44 15.16 -2.60 12.06
C MET A 44 14.90 -1.85 13.38
N TRP A 45 13.96 -2.36 14.15
CA TRP A 45 13.47 -1.85 15.42
C TRP A 45 13.58 -2.95 16.46
N ILE A 46 14.24 -2.71 17.58
CA ILE A 46 14.63 -3.75 18.53
C ILE A 46 14.25 -3.33 19.95
N THR A 47 13.71 -4.23 20.77
CA THR A 47 13.47 -3.93 22.19
C THR A 47 14.78 -3.70 22.95
N ALA A 48 14.74 -3.01 24.09
CA ALA A 48 15.93 -2.74 24.91
C ALA A 48 16.73 -4.00 25.26
N ASP A 49 16.04 -5.11 25.49
CA ASP A 49 16.58 -6.43 25.82
C ASP A 49 17.02 -7.24 24.59
N GLY A 50 16.70 -6.79 23.37
CA GLY A 50 17.08 -7.46 22.12
C GLY A 50 16.29 -8.71 21.79
N HIS A 51 15.27 -9.06 22.59
CA HIS A 51 14.47 -10.27 22.41
C HIS A 51 13.49 -10.14 21.25
N ILE A 52 12.98 -8.95 20.97
CA ILE A 52 12.06 -8.73 19.85
C ILE A 52 12.73 -7.80 18.84
N ARG A 53 12.63 -8.17 17.57
CA ARG A 53 13.17 -7.44 16.43
C ARG A 53 12.09 -7.31 15.39
N GLN A 54 11.80 -6.10 14.96
CA GLN A 54 10.83 -5.78 13.95
C GLN A 54 11.51 -5.04 12.81
N GLU A 55 11.45 -5.58 11.61
CA GLU A 55 11.91 -4.92 10.40
C GLU A 55 10.72 -4.25 9.71
N LEU A 56 10.81 -2.94 9.47
CA LEU A 56 9.91 -2.20 8.59
C LEU A 56 10.55 -2.11 7.21
N LEU A 57 9.95 -2.79 6.22
CA LEU A 57 10.46 -2.89 4.86
C LEU A 57 9.92 -1.77 3.97
N PRO A 58 10.70 -1.27 2.99
CA PRO A 58 10.31 -0.15 2.13
C PRO A 58 9.11 -0.43 1.20
N ASN A 59 8.64 -1.68 1.15
CA ASN A 59 7.43 -2.09 0.42
C ASN A 59 6.15 -2.03 1.29
N GLY A 60 6.21 -1.42 2.48
CA GLY A 60 5.08 -1.33 3.41
C GLY A 60 4.77 -2.65 4.13
N ARG A 61 5.72 -3.58 4.17
CA ARG A 61 5.61 -4.85 4.91
C ARG A 61 6.48 -4.85 6.15
N TYR A 62 6.04 -5.50 7.22
CA TYR A 62 6.86 -5.70 8.40
C TYR A 62 7.11 -7.18 8.66
N ASP A 63 8.24 -7.47 9.30
CA ASP A 63 8.59 -8.80 9.84
C ASP A 63 9.00 -8.65 11.30
N GLU A 64 8.32 -9.35 12.21
CA GLU A 64 8.68 -9.38 13.63
C GLU A 64 9.23 -10.76 14.00
N ALA A 65 10.46 -10.79 14.53
CA ALA A 65 11.08 -11.94 15.15
C ALA A 65 11.08 -11.82 16.68
N ARG A 66 10.79 -12.93 17.37
CA ARG A 66 10.83 -13.03 18.84
C ARG A 66 11.76 -14.15 19.28
N GLY A 67 12.87 -13.79 19.90
CA GLY A 67 13.91 -14.71 20.36
C GLY A 67 14.41 -15.58 19.22
N ASN A 68 14.16 -16.89 19.31
CA ASN A 68 14.55 -17.87 18.30
C ASN A 68 13.52 -18.06 17.17
N ARG A 69 12.32 -17.49 17.30
CA ARG A 69 11.26 -17.57 16.28
C ARG A 69 11.39 -16.37 15.35
N GLN A 70 11.99 -16.61 14.19
CA GLN A 70 11.97 -15.67 13.07
C GLN A 70 10.55 -15.55 12.53
N SER A 71 10.18 -14.36 12.04
CA SER A 71 8.88 -14.12 11.39
C SER A 71 7.69 -14.60 12.23
N ALA A 72 7.72 -14.29 13.53
CA ALA A 72 6.62 -14.56 14.45
C ALA A 72 5.32 -13.87 14.02
N TYR A 73 5.45 -12.64 13.49
CA TYR A 73 4.36 -11.86 12.90
C TYR A 73 4.83 -11.20 11.61
N GLN A 74 3.92 -11.12 10.65
CA GLN A 74 4.19 -10.55 9.33
C GLN A 74 2.91 -9.94 8.78
N GLY A 75 3.05 -8.78 8.17
CA GLY A 75 1.89 -8.11 7.63
C GLY A 75 2.26 -6.86 6.88
N ARG A 76 1.23 -6.08 6.57
CA ARG A 76 1.40 -4.73 6.05
C ARG A 76 1.35 -3.73 7.19
N TYR A 77 1.93 -2.57 6.96
CA TYR A 77 1.81 -1.43 7.86
C TYR A 77 1.61 -0.15 7.06
N GLU A 78 1.09 0.88 7.74
CA GLU A 78 0.88 2.21 7.18
C GLU A 78 1.32 3.24 8.21
N VAL A 79 1.97 4.31 7.77
CA VAL A 79 2.42 5.38 8.65
C VAL A 79 1.64 6.64 8.32
N SER A 80 1.01 7.22 9.34
CA SER A 80 0.28 8.49 9.28
C SER A 80 0.89 9.47 10.28
N GLY A 81 1.76 10.36 9.79
CA GLY A 81 2.50 11.30 10.63
C GLY A 81 3.49 10.59 11.58
N ASN A 82 3.17 10.54 12.86
CA ASN A 82 3.93 9.80 13.88
C ASN A 82 3.25 8.50 14.31
N ARG A 83 2.06 8.18 13.79
CA ARG A 83 1.36 6.93 14.09
C ARG A 83 1.66 5.88 13.03
N ILE A 84 1.77 4.63 13.45
CA ILE A 84 1.88 3.47 12.58
C ILE A 84 0.76 2.49 12.88
N ASP A 85 0.07 2.04 11.85
CA ASP A 85 -0.97 1.03 11.91
C ASP A 85 -0.46 -0.24 11.24
N TYR A 86 -0.76 -1.39 11.84
CA TYR A 86 -0.35 -2.71 11.42
C TYR A 86 -1.56 -3.57 11.12
N TRP A 87 -1.47 -4.33 10.04
CA TRP A 87 -2.42 -5.39 9.69
C TRP A 87 -1.63 -6.64 9.36
N ASP A 88 -1.65 -7.58 10.29
CA ASP A 88 -1.04 -8.90 10.14
C ASP A 88 -1.83 -9.77 9.15
N ASP A 89 -1.13 -10.67 8.46
CA ASP A 89 -1.72 -11.59 7.49
C ASP A 89 -2.71 -12.58 8.13
N THR A 90 -2.65 -12.79 9.45
CA THR A 90 -3.65 -13.60 10.19
C THR A 90 -4.92 -12.82 10.55
N GLY A 91 -5.01 -11.53 10.21
CA GLY A 91 -6.17 -10.67 10.49
C GLY A 91 -6.13 -9.98 11.86
N PHE A 92 -4.98 -9.96 12.53
CA PHE A 92 -4.78 -9.12 13.72
C PHE A 92 -4.40 -7.69 13.30
N THR A 93 -4.89 -6.71 14.04
CA THR A 93 -4.54 -5.30 13.85
C THR A 93 -3.90 -4.75 15.10
N ALA A 94 -2.88 -3.92 14.93
CA ALA A 94 -2.25 -3.23 16.03
C ALA A 94 -1.81 -1.84 15.59
N ASP A 95 -1.54 -0.99 16.57
CA ASP A 95 -1.08 0.37 16.34
C ASP A 95 0.16 0.67 17.18
N GLY A 96 0.87 1.71 16.78
CA GLY A 96 2.03 2.23 17.47
C GLY A 96 2.26 3.70 17.17
N GLU A 97 3.15 4.31 17.93
CA GLU A 97 3.50 5.72 17.80
C GLU A 97 5.02 5.90 17.85
N PHE A 98 5.57 6.60 16.87
CA PHE A 98 6.92 7.11 16.88
C PHE A 98 6.98 8.32 17.82
N VAL A 99 7.61 8.13 18.98
CA VAL A 99 7.82 9.21 19.97
C VAL A 99 8.95 10.13 19.50
N ASP A 100 9.95 9.54 18.84
CA ASP A 100 11.06 10.25 18.20
C ASP A 100 11.59 9.44 17.00
N ALA A 101 12.64 9.93 16.35
CA ALA A 101 13.18 9.32 15.12
C ALA A 101 13.74 7.90 15.32
N ASP A 102 14.12 7.56 16.56
CA ASP A 102 14.77 6.31 16.92
C ASP A 102 13.94 5.48 17.93
N THR A 103 12.75 5.94 18.35
CA THR A 103 11.92 5.28 19.38
C THR A 103 10.47 5.09 18.93
N LEU A 104 10.01 3.84 18.94
CA LEU A 104 8.66 3.42 18.58
C LEU A 104 7.99 2.76 19.79
N HIS A 105 6.81 3.25 20.16
CA HIS A 105 5.94 2.63 21.15
C HIS A 105 4.89 1.78 20.44
N HIS A 106 4.88 0.48 20.69
CA HIS A 106 3.97 -0.46 20.01
C HIS A 106 3.64 -1.66 20.91
N GLY A 107 2.36 -2.05 21.01
CA GLY A 107 1.95 -3.25 21.74
C GLY A 107 2.32 -3.27 23.23
N GLY A 108 2.45 -2.09 23.86
CA GLY A 108 2.94 -1.95 25.24
C GLY A 108 4.46 -2.09 25.41
N MET A 109 5.19 -2.17 24.31
CA MET A 109 6.64 -2.30 24.26
C MET A 109 7.28 -1.04 23.64
N VAL A 110 8.56 -0.84 23.93
CA VAL A 110 9.37 0.23 23.34
C VAL A 110 10.43 -0.42 22.48
N PHE A 111 10.48 0.01 21.22
CA PHE A 111 11.46 -0.40 20.25
C PHE A 111 12.39 0.76 19.93
N PHE A 112 13.67 0.44 19.78
CA PHE A 112 14.71 1.36 19.38
C PHE A 112 15.21 1.02 17.99
N ARG A 113 15.47 2.04 17.18
CA ARG A 113 16.03 1.87 15.86
C ARG A 113 17.44 1.27 15.96
N GLN A 114 17.67 0.20 15.22
CA GLN A 114 19.00 -0.35 15.02
C GLN A 114 19.78 0.62 14.10
N LYS A 115 20.92 1.10 14.59
CA LYS A 115 21.86 1.93 13.82
C LYS A 115 22.96 1.07 13.21
#